data_AF-A0A8X6Y4K5-F1
#
_entry.id   AF-A0A8X6Y4K5-F1
#
_cell.length_a   1.000
_cell.length_b   1.000
_cell.length_c   1.000
_cell.angle_alpha   90.00
_cell.angle_beta   90.00
_cell.angle_gamma   90.00
#
_symmetry.space_group_name_H-M   'P 1'
#
loop_
_entity.id
_entity.type
_entity.pdbx_description
1 polymer ?
#
loop_
_entity_poly.entity_id
_entity_poly.type
_entity_poly.pdbx_seq_one_letter_code
_entity_poly.pdbx_strand_id
1 'polypeptide(L)'
;MLWLDTLRRNIPRNWEEILPDERFSFFDGNYMGIRSYFPKLRGTEMRKQCIRFALEGGPVHQYDLYSCLYLLNSDELNSMTTLLETPELYKLFKCFLQWPFQIIFLDIANYFKKNISEDLFYVVVTFISTMKIGLGFQDHMYIEIFKPFWNFFPTKYKDRVKKKVELYALATYVLESSKDYDVEKYRELYFSDSTLE
;
A
#
# COMPACT_ATOMS: atom_id res chain seq x y z
N MET A 1 13.35 -13.60 -3.64
CA MET A 1 14.25 -12.77 -2.80
C MET A 1 15.23 -11.90 -3.62
N LEU A 2 15.04 -11.68 -4.93
CA LEU A 2 15.98 -10.91 -5.77
C LEU A 2 16.00 -9.39 -5.49
N TRP A 3 14.91 -8.82 -5.00
CA TRP A 3 14.78 -7.36 -4.82
C TRP A 3 15.60 -6.83 -3.62
N LEU A 4 15.82 -7.67 -2.60
CA LEU A 4 16.61 -7.32 -1.40
C LEU A 4 18.10 -7.08 -1.73
N ASP A 5 18.67 -7.83 -2.68
CA ASP A 5 20.09 -7.74 -3.04
C ASP A 5 20.42 -6.55 -3.94
N THR A 6 19.50 -6.15 -4.82
CA THR A 6 19.64 -4.96 -5.68
C THR A 6 19.69 -3.67 -4.86
N LEU A 7 19.01 -3.63 -3.72
CA LEU A 7 18.92 -2.46 -2.85
C LEU A 7 20.12 -2.32 -1.90
N ARG A 8 20.69 -3.43 -1.41
CA ARG A 8 21.89 -3.42 -0.55
C ARG A 8 23.11 -2.75 -1.18
N ARG A 9 23.14 -2.68 -2.52
CA ARG A 9 24.26 -2.09 -3.28
C ARG A 9 24.19 -0.55 -3.40
N ASN A 10 23.07 0.08 -3.06
CA ASN A 10 22.79 1.47 -3.43
C ASN A 10 22.59 2.45 -2.25
N ILE A 11 22.96 2.06 -1.01
CA ILE A 11 22.79 2.93 0.18
C ILE A 11 24.14 3.55 0.59
N PRO A 12 24.26 4.88 0.77
CA PRO A 12 25.49 5.55 1.20
C PRO A 12 25.93 5.15 2.61
N ARG A 13 27.26 4.98 2.82
CA ARG A 13 27.87 4.32 3.99
C ARG A 13 28.09 5.19 5.25
N ASN A 14 27.72 6.46 5.28
CA ASN A 14 28.22 7.39 6.33
C ASN A 14 27.10 8.07 7.16
N TRP A 15 26.07 7.33 7.59
CA TRP A 15 24.91 7.92 8.28
C TRP A 15 24.96 7.85 9.83
N GLU A 16 26.06 7.37 10.41
CA GLU A 16 26.17 6.97 11.82
C GLU A 16 26.37 8.13 12.83
N GLU A 17 26.60 9.38 12.39
CA GLU A 17 27.16 10.43 13.27
C GLU A 17 26.18 11.43 13.91
N ILE A 18 24.86 11.25 13.88
CA ILE A 18 23.96 12.28 14.44
C ILE A 18 22.87 11.64 15.30
N LEU A 19 22.94 11.82 16.62
CA LEU A 19 21.85 11.54 17.57
C LEU A 19 21.43 12.85 18.27
N PRO A 20 20.16 12.96 18.66
CA PRO A 20 19.91 13.30 20.06
C PRO A 20 18.90 12.39 20.75
N ASP A 21 19.14 12.32 22.06
CA ASP A 21 18.31 11.79 23.14
C ASP A 21 17.00 12.60 23.30
N GLU A 22 16.06 12.04 24.07
CA GLU A 22 14.76 12.60 24.49
C GLU A 22 13.51 12.26 23.65
N ARG A 23 12.70 11.37 24.26
CA ARG A 23 11.23 11.19 24.27
C ARG A 23 10.43 11.74 23.07
N PHE A 24 9.59 10.83 22.54
CA PHE A 24 8.63 10.92 21.43
C PHE A 24 7.57 12.06 21.46
N SER A 25 7.94 13.31 21.79
CA SER A 25 7.07 14.49 21.66
C SER A 25 7.21 15.21 20.31
N PHE A 26 7.91 14.62 19.33
CA PHE A 26 8.28 15.26 18.06
C PHE A 26 7.23 15.13 16.93
N PHE A 27 6.11 14.44 17.16
CA PHE A 27 5.14 14.16 16.09
C PHE A 27 4.01 15.18 15.94
N ASP A 28 3.99 16.24 16.77
CA ASP A 28 3.06 17.35 16.57
C ASP A 28 3.54 18.25 15.42
N GLY A 29 2.97 18.03 14.24
CA GLY A 29 2.89 19.02 13.17
C GLY A 29 4.11 19.22 12.28
N ASN A 30 5.26 18.61 12.59
CA ASN A 30 6.43 18.65 11.71
C ASN A 30 6.64 17.30 11.03
N TYR A 31 6.76 17.32 9.70
CA TYR A 31 7.18 16.22 8.81
C TYR A 31 8.63 15.76 9.10
N MET A 32 9.05 15.68 10.36
CA MET A 32 10.30 15.02 10.70
C MET A 32 10.11 13.53 10.43
N GLY A 33 10.65 13.12 9.27
CA GLY A 33 10.49 11.78 8.75
C GLY A 33 11.00 10.75 9.74
N ILE A 34 10.15 9.78 10.07
CA ILE A 34 10.50 8.63 10.93
C ILE A 34 11.81 7.97 10.49
N ARG A 35 12.16 8.07 9.21
CA ARG A 35 13.38 7.57 8.59
C ARG A 35 14.67 8.00 9.30
N SER A 36 14.78 9.23 9.81
CA SER A 36 16.02 9.72 10.44
C SER A 36 16.23 9.19 11.87
N TYR A 37 15.14 8.72 12.50
CA TYR A 37 15.12 8.21 13.86
C TYR A 37 15.06 6.68 13.90
N PHE A 38 14.39 6.06 12.94
CA PHE A 38 14.13 4.63 12.90
C PHE A 38 15.39 3.75 13.05
N PRO A 39 16.52 4.03 12.38
CA PRO A 39 17.74 3.23 12.56
C PRO A 39 18.27 3.24 13.99
N LYS A 40 18.01 4.31 14.74
CA LYS A 40 18.50 4.54 16.12
C LYS A 40 17.64 3.89 17.18
N LEU A 41 16.42 3.47 16.83
CA LEU A 41 15.53 2.78 17.74
C LEU A 41 16.12 1.43 18.13
N ARG A 42 16.31 1.24 19.44
CA ARG A 42 16.86 0.01 20.01
C ARG A 42 15.74 -1.01 20.23
N GLY A 43 15.89 -2.16 19.61
CA GLY A 43 14.99 -3.31 19.81
C GLY A 43 13.75 -3.29 18.91
N THR A 44 13.29 -4.51 18.62
CA THR A 44 12.18 -4.80 17.73
C THR A 44 10.88 -4.12 18.13
N GLU A 45 10.56 -4.08 19.43
CA GLU A 45 9.30 -3.53 19.90
C GLU A 45 9.18 -2.02 19.62
N MET A 46 10.23 -1.24 19.92
CA MET A 46 10.22 0.21 19.66
C MET A 46 10.08 0.54 18.17
N ARG A 47 10.76 -0.23 17.30
CA ARG A 47 10.66 -0.06 15.84
C ARG A 47 9.26 -0.34 15.32
N LYS A 48 8.65 -1.43 15.77
CA LYS A 48 7.27 -1.78 15.41
C LYS A 48 6.26 -0.73 15.87
N GLN A 49 6.37 -0.28 17.12
CA GLN A 49 5.50 0.77 17.67
C GLN A 49 5.70 2.09 16.91
N CYS A 50 6.91 2.42 16.47
CA CYS A 50 7.16 3.60 15.64
C CYS A 50 6.43 3.53 14.29
N ILE A 51 6.48 2.39 13.58
CA ILE A 51 5.74 2.22 12.32
C ILE A 51 4.23 2.29 12.56
N ARG A 52 3.73 1.60 13.59
CA ARG A 52 2.32 1.63 13.96
C ARG A 52 1.85 3.05 14.27
N PHE A 53 2.59 3.76 15.12
CA PHE A 53 2.29 5.14 15.49
C PHE A 53 2.29 6.07 14.27
N ALA A 54 3.25 5.90 13.35
CA ALA A 54 3.27 6.64 12.10
C ALA A 54 1.97 6.40 11.31
N LEU A 55 1.57 5.13 11.15
CA LEU A 55 0.34 4.76 10.47
C LEU A 55 -0.90 5.30 11.19
N GLU A 56 -0.94 5.32 12.52
CA GLU A 56 -2.07 5.85 13.30
C GLU A 56 -2.17 7.38 13.20
N GLY A 57 -1.05 8.09 13.37
CA GLY A 57 -0.97 9.51 13.70
C GLY A 57 -1.12 10.52 12.55
N GLY A 58 -1.19 10.10 11.28
CA GLY A 58 -1.44 11.03 10.18
C GLY A 58 -0.83 10.64 8.84
N PRO A 59 -0.67 11.60 7.90
CA PRO A 59 -0.08 11.34 6.60
C PRO A 59 1.42 11.01 6.74
N VAL A 60 1.76 9.73 6.71
CA VAL A 60 3.15 9.26 6.64
C VAL A 60 3.67 9.45 5.23
N HIS A 61 4.85 10.05 5.11
CA HIS A 61 5.53 10.10 3.83
C HIS A 61 5.96 8.69 3.39
N GLN A 62 5.50 8.26 2.22
CA GLN A 62 5.71 6.91 1.69
C GLN A 62 7.17 6.44 1.69
N TYR A 63 8.13 7.34 1.40
CA TYR A 63 9.55 7.01 1.41
C TYR A 63 10.06 6.67 2.81
N ASP A 64 9.50 7.30 3.84
CA ASP A 64 9.92 7.03 5.20
C ASP A 64 9.42 5.67 5.66
N LEU A 65 8.16 5.36 5.37
CA LEU A 65 7.58 4.07 5.67
C LEU A 65 8.31 2.94 4.94
N TYR A 66 8.57 3.11 3.64
CA TYR A 66 9.39 2.17 2.87
C TYR A 66 10.78 1.97 3.49
N SER A 67 11.47 3.07 3.82
CA SER A 67 12.80 2.99 4.44
C SER A 67 12.78 2.27 5.79
N CYS A 68 11.73 2.49 6.60
CA CYS A 68 11.58 1.81 7.88
C CYS A 68 11.33 0.31 7.71
N LEU A 69 10.41 -0.08 6.83
CA LEU A 69 10.17 -1.50 6.52
C LEU A 69 11.42 -2.19 5.98
N TYR A 70 12.21 -1.49 5.17
CA TYR A 70 13.47 -2.01 4.62
C TYR A 70 14.52 -2.30 5.70
N LEU A 71 14.50 -1.54 6.81
CA LEU A 71 15.43 -1.72 7.92
C LEU A 71 15.02 -2.81 8.91
N LEU A 72 13.82 -3.36 8.76
CA LEU A 72 13.36 -4.50 9.56
C LEU A 72 14.01 -5.79 9.07
N ASN A 73 14.49 -6.60 10.00
CA ASN A 73 14.83 -7.99 9.69
C ASN A 73 13.57 -8.86 9.51
N SER A 74 13.73 -10.10 9.05
CA SER A 74 12.60 -11.00 8.78
C SER A 74 11.72 -11.27 10.00
N ASP A 75 12.29 -11.35 11.21
CA ASP A 75 11.55 -11.62 12.44
C ASP A 75 10.76 -10.39 12.89
N GLU A 76 11.35 -9.20 12.76
CA GLU A 76 10.68 -7.93 13.01
C GLU A 76 9.51 -7.72 12.05
N LEU A 77 9.72 -7.99 10.77
CA LEU A 77 8.68 -7.89 9.75
C LEU A 77 7.57 -8.93 10.04
N ASN A 78 7.92 -10.16 10.45
CA ASN A 78 6.94 -11.22 10.73
C ASN A 78 6.07 -10.82 11.91
N SER A 79 6.67 -10.28 12.96
CA SER A 79 5.93 -9.79 14.12
C SER A 79 5.11 -8.53 13.85
N MET A 80 5.34 -7.81 12.73
CA MET A 80 4.42 -6.75 12.31
C MET A 80 3.09 -7.29 11.79
N THR A 81 3.08 -8.49 11.20
CA THR A 81 1.84 -9.10 10.71
C THR A 81 0.82 -9.28 11.83
N THR A 82 1.27 -9.48 13.07
CA THR A 82 0.39 -9.60 14.24
C THR A 82 0.06 -8.24 14.89
N LEU A 83 0.84 -7.20 14.60
CA LEU A 83 0.66 -5.88 15.21
C LEU A 83 -0.27 -4.97 14.40
N LEU A 84 -0.17 -5.00 13.07
CA LEU A 84 -0.94 -4.09 12.22
C LEU A 84 -2.35 -4.63 12.03
N GLU A 85 -3.34 -3.83 12.41
CA GLU A 85 -4.75 -4.15 12.20
C GLU A 85 -5.22 -3.61 10.84
N THR A 86 -6.51 -3.79 10.55
CA THR A 86 -7.10 -3.39 9.26
C THR A 86 -6.87 -1.90 8.92
N PRO A 87 -7.05 -0.93 9.83
CA PRO A 87 -6.83 0.49 9.52
C PRO A 87 -5.38 0.80 9.13
N GLU A 88 -4.40 0.25 9.84
CA GLU A 88 -2.98 0.48 9.61
C GLU A 88 -2.53 -0.20 8.32
N LEU A 89 -2.99 -1.44 8.08
CA LEU A 89 -2.71 -2.16 6.84
C LEU A 89 -3.30 -1.45 5.62
N TYR A 90 -4.50 -0.88 5.74
CA TYR A 90 -5.07 -0.07 4.66
C TYR A 90 -4.19 1.15 4.33
N LYS A 91 -3.75 1.89 5.36
CA LYS A 91 -2.86 3.05 5.17
C LYS A 91 -1.51 2.63 4.57
N LEU A 92 -0.93 1.53 5.05
CA LEU A 92 0.29 0.93 4.51
C LEU A 92 0.14 0.62 3.02
N PHE A 93 -0.93 -0.07 2.63
CA PHE A 93 -1.20 -0.41 1.23
C PHE A 93 -1.46 0.84 0.39
N LYS A 94 -2.18 1.83 0.91
CA LYS A 94 -2.39 3.10 0.22
C LYS A 94 -1.08 3.82 -0.07
N CYS A 95 -0.09 3.77 0.84
CA CYS A 95 1.25 4.29 0.60
C CYS A 95 1.96 3.55 -0.54
N PHE A 96 1.92 2.22 -0.56
CA PHE A 96 2.56 1.43 -1.63
C PHE A 96 1.82 1.45 -2.96
N LEU A 97 0.58 1.92 -3.00
CA LEU A 97 -0.15 2.18 -4.24
C LEU A 97 0.13 3.56 -4.84
N GLN A 98 0.97 4.39 -4.21
CA GLN A 98 1.40 5.65 -4.81
C GLN A 98 2.68 5.47 -5.63
N TRP A 99 2.86 6.32 -6.64
CA TRP A 99 4.10 6.36 -7.39
C TRP A 99 5.26 6.84 -6.50
N PRO A 100 6.47 6.24 -6.58
CA PRO A 100 6.90 5.16 -7.48
C PRO A 100 6.81 3.75 -6.87
N PHE A 101 6.13 3.57 -5.74
CA PHE A 101 6.21 2.35 -4.93
C PHE A 101 5.25 1.23 -5.35
N GLN A 102 4.47 1.46 -6.40
CA GLN A 102 3.53 0.50 -6.97
C GLN A 102 4.22 -0.86 -7.27
N ILE A 103 5.50 -0.86 -7.69
CA ILE A 103 6.25 -2.08 -8.05
C ILE A 103 6.34 -3.10 -6.90
N ILE A 104 6.39 -2.64 -5.65
CA ILE A 104 6.56 -3.50 -4.45
C ILE A 104 5.23 -3.77 -3.74
N PHE A 105 4.12 -3.19 -4.20
CA PHE A 105 2.82 -3.36 -3.56
C PHE A 105 2.45 -4.85 -3.45
N LEU A 106 2.62 -5.63 -4.53
CA LEU A 106 2.27 -7.05 -4.54
C LEU A 106 3.13 -7.86 -3.57
N ASP A 107 4.40 -7.50 -3.40
CA ASP A 107 5.28 -8.14 -2.42
C ASP A 107 4.78 -7.88 -0.99
N ILE A 108 4.43 -6.62 -0.68
CA ILE A 108 3.87 -6.23 0.62
C ILE A 108 2.50 -6.90 0.85
N ALA A 109 1.62 -6.91 -0.15
CA ALA A 109 0.31 -7.56 -0.06
C ALA A 109 0.43 -9.08 0.14
N ASN A 110 1.36 -9.73 -0.57
CA ASN A 110 1.64 -11.15 -0.38
C ASN A 110 2.20 -11.43 1.01
N TYR A 111 3.05 -10.54 1.53
CA TYR A 111 3.59 -10.65 2.86
C TYR A 111 2.51 -10.59 3.96
N PHE A 112 1.61 -9.61 3.87
CA PHE A 112 0.48 -9.45 4.81
C PHE A 112 -0.75 -10.28 4.43
N LYS A 113 -0.64 -11.22 3.50
CA LYS A 113 -1.80 -11.93 2.91
C LYS A 113 -2.73 -12.56 3.95
N LYS A 114 -2.18 -13.13 5.02
CA LYS A 114 -2.96 -13.79 6.09
C LYS A 114 -3.76 -12.81 6.96
N ASN A 115 -3.39 -11.53 6.94
CA ASN A 115 -4.01 -10.47 7.74
C ASN A 115 -5.01 -9.64 6.93
N ILE A 116 -5.09 -9.88 5.62
CA ILE A 116 -6.06 -9.20 4.76
C ILE A 116 -7.43 -9.83 4.99
N SER A 117 -8.30 -9.09 5.67
CA SER A 117 -9.72 -9.41 5.81
C SER A 117 -10.48 -9.16 4.50
N GLU A 118 -11.69 -9.72 4.39
CA GLU A 118 -12.59 -9.44 3.27
C GLU A 118 -12.90 -7.93 3.14
N ASP A 119 -12.98 -7.24 4.27
CA ASP A 119 -13.21 -5.81 4.35
C ASP A 119 -12.02 -5.02 3.85
N LEU A 120 -10.81 -5.37 4.28
CA LEU A 120 -9.59 -4.73 3.79
C LEU A 120 -9.43 -4.94 2.28
N PHE A 121 -9.63 -6.18 1.81
CA PHE A 121 -9.61 -6.49 0.39
C PHE A 121 -10.60 -5.63 -0.40
N TYR A 122 -11.85 -5.55 0.07
CA TYR A 122 -12.89 -4.75 -0.57
C TYR A 122 -12.49 -3.26 -0.67
N VAL A 123 -11.96 -2.68 0.40
CA VAL A 123 -11.55 -1.27 0.41
C VAL A 123 -10.35 -1.02 -0.51
N VAL A 124 -9.38 -1.94 -0.56
CA VAL A 124 -8.21 -1.84 -1.44
C VAL A 124 -8.61 -1.97 -2.91
N VAL A 125 -9.44 -2.96 -3.25
CA VAL A 125 -10.00 -3.12 -4.59
C VAL A 125 -10.76 -1.87 -5.00
N THR A 126 -11.65 -1.38 -4.14
CA THR A 126 -12.40 -0.14 -4.39
C THR A 126 -11.44 1.01 -4.69
N PHE A 127 -10.41 1.20 -3.86
CA PHE A 127 -9.44 2.27 -4.05
C PHE A 127 -8.68 2.16 -5.37
N ILE A 128 -8.17 0.98 -5.74
CA ILE A 128 -7.45 0.80 -7.00
C ILE A 128 -8.42 0.99 -8.19
N SER A 129 -9.57 0.34 -8.17
CA SER A 129 -10.54 0.42 -9.26
C SER A 129 -11.08 1.83 -9.44
N THR A 130 -11.63 2.46 -8.41
CA THR A 130 -12.31 3.77 -8.58
C THR A 130 -11.32 4.93 -8.60
N MET A 131 -10.42 5.00 -7.62
CA MET A 131 -9.59 6.19 -7.41
C MET A 131 -8.33 6.21 -8.28
N LYS A 132 -7.92 5.06 -8.83
CA LYS A 132 -6.77 5.00 -9.74
C LYS A 132 -7.23 4.73 -11.16
N ILE A 133 -7.86 3.58 -11.40
CA ILE A 133 -8.20 3.15 -12.76
C ILE A 133 -9.38 3.97 -13.33
N GLY A 134 -10.48 4.14 -12.60
CA GLY A 134 -11.68 4.86 -13.04
C GLY A 134 -11.48 6.36 -13.21
N LEU A 135 -10.55 6.95 -12.45
CA LEU A 135 -10.11 8.34 -12.65
C LEU A 135 -9.15 8.52 -13.84
N GLY A 136 -8.74 7.43 -14.50
CA GLY A 136 -7.89 7.50 -15.69
C GLY A 136 -6.42 7.70 -15.35
N PHE A 137 -5.95 7.30 -14.16
CA PHE A 137 -4.51 7.22 -13.91
C PHE A 137 -3.93 6.10 -14.77
N GLN A 138 -3.46 6.50 -15.96
CA GLN A 138 -2.85 5.63 -16.97
C GLN A 138 -1.40 5.28 -16.65
N ASP A 139 -0.92 5.49 -15.43
CA ASP A 139 0.33 4.88 -14.99
C ASP A 139 0.10 3.35 -15.11
N HIS A 140 0.63 2.74 -16.17
CA HIS A 140 0.25 1.42 -16.70
C HIS A 140 0.31 0.30 -15.64
N MET A 141 0.99 0.58 -14.54
CA MET A 141 1.16 -0.26 -13.38
C MET A 141 -0.12 -0.60 -12.61
N TYR A 142 -1.15 0.24 -12.57
CA TYR A 142 -2.31 -0.05 -11.71
C TYR A 142 -3.13 -1.26 -12.18
N ILE A 143 -3.25 -1.45 -13.49
CA ILE A 143 -3.91 -2.64 -14.07
C ILE A 143 -3.04 -3.87 -13.86
N GLU A 144 -1.73 -3.74 -14.07
CA GLU A 144 -0.75 -4.80 -13.85
C GLU A 144 -0.67 -5.23 -12.37
N ILE A 145 -1.02 -4.34 -11.44
CA ILE A 145 -1.14 -4.64 -10.01
C ILE A 145 -2.52 -5.21 -9.67
N PHE A 146 -3.58 -4.66 -10.26
CA PHE A 146 -4.94 -5.05 -9.95
C PHE A 146 -5.20 -6.52 -10.26
N LYS A 147 -4.79 -6.99 -11.46
CA LYS A 147 -5.06 -8.38 -11.87
C LYS A 147 -4.42 -9.42 -10.93
N PRO A 148 -3.12 -9.36 -10.60
CA PRO A 148 -2.52 -10.28 -9.64
C PRO A 148 -3.12 -10.14 -8.25
N PHE A 149 -3.36 -8.91 -7.76
CA PHE A 149 -3.95 -8.70 -6.45
C PHE A 149 -5.36 -9.30 -6.34
N TRP A 150 -6.21 -9.10 -7.34
CA TRP A 150 -7.54 -9.71 -7.42
C TRP A 150 -7.48 -11.24 -7.43
N ASN A 151 -6.51 -11.80 -8.15
CA ASN A 151 -6.34 -13.25 -8.27
C ASN A 151 -5.67 -13.89 -7.05
N PHE A 152 -5.00 -13.11 -6.18
CA PHE A 152 -4.44 -13.63 -4.94
C PHE A 152 -5.49 -14.15 -3.95
N PHE A 153 -6.73 -13.66 -4.03
CA PHE A 153 -7.78 -13.95 -3.05
C PHE A 153 -8.88 -14.88 -3.61
N PRO A 154 -9.41 -15.79 -2.77
CA PRO A 154 -10.51 -16.66 -3.14
C PRO A 154 -11.79 -15.91 -3.49
N THR A 155 -12.72 -16.60 -4.17
CA THR A 155 -14.02 -16.05 -4.60
C THR A 155 -14.82 -15.40 -3.46
N LYS A 156 -14.74 -15.94 -2.24
CA LYS A 156 -15.42 -15.41 -1.05
C LYS A 156 -15.16 -13.91 -0.83
N TYR A 157 -13.91 -13.46 -1.01
CA TYR A 157 -13.52 -12.06 -0.87
C TYR A 157 -14.18 -11.15 -1.91
N LYS A 158 -14.52 -11.72 -3.07
CA LYS A 158 -15.09 -11.01 -4.22
C LYS A 158 -16.60 -10.86 -4.11
N ASP A 159 -17.27 -11.63 -3.23
CA ASP A 159 -18.72 -11.61 -3.12
C ASP A 159 -19.25 -10.25 -2.62
N ARG A 160 -18.49 -9.55 -1.77
CA ARG A 160 -18.81 -8.18 -1.38
C ARG A 160 -18.67 -7.20 -2.54
N VAL A 161 -17.66 -7.37 -3.39
CA VAL A 161 -17.44 -6.56 -4.59
C VAL A 161 -18.58 -6.76 -5.59
N LYS A 162 -18.99 -8.02 -5.83
CA LYS A 162 -20.11 -8.38 -6.73
C LYS A 162 -21.44 -7.71 -6.38
N LYS A 163 -21.66 -7.41 -5.10
CA LYS A 163 -22.88 -6.71 -4.64
C LYS A 163 -22.92 -5.23 -5.06
N LYS A 164 -21.79 -4.67 -5.51
CA LYS A 164 -21.69 -3.29 -6.02
C LYS A 164 -21.52 -3.35 -7.53
N VAL A 165 -22.63 -3.19 -8.25
CA VAL A 165 -22.72 -3.39 -9.71
C VAL A 165 -21.63 -2.62 -10.46
N GLU A 166 -21.50 -1.32 -10.22
CA GLU A 166 -20.51 -0.45 -10.88
C GLU A 166 -19.06 -0.90 -10.61
N LEU A 167 -18.74 -1.18 -9.35
CA LEU A 167 -17.40 -1.62 -8.95
C LEU A 167 -17.06 -2.99 -9.55
N TYR A 168 -18.02 -3.92 -9.56
CA TYR A 168 -17.84 -5.24 -10.14
C TYR A 168 -17.71 -5.20 -11.67
N ALA A 169 -18.48 -4.33 -12.32
CA ALA A 169 -18.36 -4.06 -13.74
C ALA A 169 -16.97 -3.51 -14.09
N LEU A 170 -16.47 -2.53 -13.32
CA LEU A 170 -15.10 -2.02 -13.49
C LEU A 170 -14.05 -3.10 -13.28
N ALA A 171 -14.17 -3.87 -12.20
CA ALA A 171 -13.23 -4.95 -11.90
C ALA A 171 -13.20 -5.99 -13.04
N THR A 172 -14.38 -6.41 -13.51
CA THR A 172 -14.52 -7.37 -14.63
C THR A 172 -13.91 -6.81 -15.91
N TYR A 173 -14.25 -5.56 -16.26
CA TYR A 173 -13.71 -4.89 -17.42
C TYR A 173 -12.18 -4.81 -17.37
N VAL A 174 -11.59 -4.42 -16.22
CA VAL A 174 -10.13 -4.38 -16.03
C VAL A 174 -9.50 -5.76 -16.18
N LEU A 175 -10.14 -6.81 -15.65
CA LEU A 175 -9.64 -8.19 -15.73
C LEU A 175 -9.62 -8.70 -17.18
N GLU A 176 -10.66 -8.38 -17.95
CA GLU A 176 -10.85 -8.80 -19.35
C GLU A 176 -10.07 -7.94 -20.36
N SER A 177 -9.80 -6.68 -20.03
CA SER A 177 -9.06 -5.76 -20.90
C SER A 177 -7.66 -6.31 -21.20
N SER A 178 -7.20 -6.18 -22.45
CA SER A 178 -5.78 -6.35 -22.78
C SER A 178 -4.95 -5.20 -22.15
N LYS A 179 -3.65 -5.09 -22.46
CA LYS A 179 -2.81 -4.00 -21.94
C LYS A 179 -3.36 -2.59 -22.29
N ASP A 180 -4.22 -2.49 -23.29
CA ASP A 180 -4.76 -1.24 -23.82
C ASP A 180 -6.13 -0.92 -23.19
N TYR A 181 -6.11 -0.60 -21.89
CA TYR A 181 -7.31 -0.13 -21.18
C TYR A 181 -7.67 1.29 -21.61
N ASP A 182 -8.90 1.45 -22.10
CA ASP A 182 -9.49 2.73 -22.47
C ASP A 182 -10.50 3.16 -21.41
N VAL A 183 -10.10 4.14 -20.60
CA VAL A 183 -10.94 4.68 -19.52
C VAL A 183 -12.18 5.38 -20.05
N GLU A 184 -12.10 6.01 -21.22
CA GLU A 184 -13.22 6.74 -21.81
C GLU A 184 -14.26 5.75 -22.33
N LYS A 185 -13.82 4.66 -22.99
CA LYS A 185 -14.71 3.56 -23.35
C LYS A 185 -15.42 2.95 -22.12
N TYR A 186 -14.72 2.79 -21.00
CA TYR A 186 -15.34 2.34 -19.75
C TYR A 186 -16.37 3.35 -19.24
N ARG A 187 -16.06 4.65 -19.24
CA ARG A 187 -16.99 5.70 -18.83
C ARG A 187 -18.23 5.73 -19.71
N GLU A 188 -18.07 5.60 -21.02
CA GLU A 188 -19.18 5.48 -21.97
C GLU A 188 -20.03 4.23 -21.72
N LEU A 189 -19.42 3.08 -21.43
CA LEU A 189 -20.17 1.84 -21.21
C LEU A 189 -20.95 1.79 -19.90
N TYR A 190 -20.47 2.49 -18.86
CA TYR A 190 -20.98 2.31 -17.50
C TYR A 190 -21.45 3.59 -16.80
N PHE A 191 -21.20 4.77 -17.37
CA PHE A 191 -21.61 6.06 -16.80
C PHE A 191 -22.38 6.96 -17.77
N SER A 192 -22.60 6.54 -19.03
CA SER A 192 -23.24 7.38 -20.07
C SER A 192 -24.71 7.74 -19.82
N ASP A 193 -25.40 7.09 -18.87
CA ASP A 193 -26.80 7.40 -18.54
C ASP A 193 -26.97 8.14 -17.20
N SER A 194 -25.89 8.65 -16.59
CA SER A 194 -25.96 9.33 -15.28
C SER A 194 -25.74 10.84 -15.35
N THR A 195 -26.24 11.49 -16.40
CA THR A 195 -26.62 12.92 -16.36
C THR A 195 -27.52 13.24 -17.54
N LEU A 196 -28.84 13.27 -17.32
CA LEU A 196 -29.71 14.43 -17.57
C LEU A 196 -31.13 14.08 -17.09
N GLU A 197 -31.32 14.10 -15.77
CA GLU A 197 -32.52 14.62 -15.09
C GLU A 197 -32.25 14.80 -13.58
#